data_AF-H6R7D3-F1
#
_entry.id   AF-H6R7D3-F1
#
_cell.length_a   1.000
_cell.length_b   1.000
_cell.length_c   1.000
_cell.angle_alpha   90.00
_cell.angle_beta   90.00
_cell.angle_gamma   90.00
#
_symmetry.space_group_name_H-M   'P 1'
#
loop_
_entity.id
_entity.type
_entity.pdbx_description
1 polymer ?
#
loop_
_entity_poly.entity_id
_entity_poly.type
_entity_poly.pdbx_seq_one_letter_code
_entity_poly.pdbx_strand_id
1 'polypeptide(L)'
;MRIKLIATALIALPLLAACGGSDAEATVTEADLSKSMQDKGMQDKALADCVAKVFVAEGISQDGLRTLMSGEHDPQSPDAENFGMSKEDADKTRAAQGKIVTECVKLPS
;
A
#
# COMPACT_ATOMS: atom_id res chain seq x y z
N MET A 1 -36.72 -2.99 38.05
CA MET A 1 -36.77 -2.05 36.91
C MET A 1 -35.36 -1.56 36.60
N ARG A 2 -34.96 -1.72 35.32
CA ARG A 2 -33.97 -0.96 34.52
C ARG A 2 -32.79 -0.27 35.25
N ILE A 3 -31.57 -0.69 34.93
CA ILE A 3 -30.55 0.11 34.22
C ILE A 3 -29.56 -0.90 33.61
N LYS A 4 -29.53 -0.97 32.28
CA LYS A 4 -28.50 -1.67 31.52
C LYS A 4 -27.54 -0.63 31.00
N LEU A 5 -26.26 -0.71 31.38
CA LEU A 5 -25.15 -0.09 30.66
C LEU A 5 -23.92 -0.96 30.87
N ILE A 6 -23.71 -1.92 29.96
CA ILE A 6 -22.39 -2.52 29.75
C ILE A 6 -21.88 -1.87 28.46
N ALA A 7 -21.01 -0.88 28.62
CA ALA A 7 -20.26 -0.28 27.52
C ALA A 7 -19.03 -1.16 27.25
N THR A 8 -19.17 -2.07 26.30
CA THR A 8 -18.03 -2.69 25.61
C THR A 8 -17.40 -1.65 24.69
N ALA A 9 -16.32 -1.01 25.12
CA ALA A 9 -15.43 -0.26 24.25
C ALA A 9 -14.19 -1.11 23.97
N LEU A 10 -14.13 -1.60 22.74
CA LEU A 10 -12.99 -2.30 22.15
C LEU A 10 -11.82 -1.34 21.90
N ILE A 11 -10.60 -1.86 22.10
CA ILE A 11 -9.41 -1.70 21.26
C ILE A 11 -9.05 -0.27 20.83
N ALA A 12 -8.00 0.27 21.44
CA ALA A 12 -7.00 1.04 20.72
C ALA A 12 -5.66 0.94 21.46
N LEU A 13 -4.74 0.17 20.88
CA LEU A 13 -3.33 0.19 21.22
C LEU A 13 -2.83 1.64 21.23
N PRO A 14 -1.87 2.01 22.10
CA PRO A 14 -1.14 3.24 21.95
C PRO A 14 -0.22 3.08 20.74
N LEU A 15 -0.74 3.34 19.53
CA LEU A 15 0.07 3.67 18.35
C LEU A 15 0.66 5.08 18.50
N LEU A 16 1.18 5.40 19.69
CA LEU A 16 1.91 6.63 20.02
C LEU A 16 3.44 6.38 19.97
N ALA A 17 3.90 5.53 19.05
CA ALA A 17 5.32 5.39 18.71
C ALA A 17 5.70 6.11 17.41
N ALA A 18 4.86 7.03 16.93
CA ALA A 18 5.18 7.94 15.82
C ALA A 18 5.31 9.38 16.34
N CYS A 19 6.13 9.59 17.37
CA CYS A 19 6.54 10.92 17.79
C CYS A 19 7.95 10.85 18.34
N GLY A 20 8.94 11.18 17.51
CA GLY A 20 10.28 11.49 17.98
C GLY A 20 11.41 11.15 17.02
N GLY A 21 11.80 12.14 16.20
CA GLY A 21 13.21 12.33 15.85
C GLY A 21 13.62 12.05 14.40
N SER A 22 13.95 13.15 13.72
CA SER A 22 14.96 13.28 12.66
C SER A 22 14.62 12.73 11.28
N ASP A 23 14.26 13.64 10.35
CA ASP A 23 14.59 13.65 8.90
C ASP A 23 14.65 12.30 8.13
N ALA A 24 13.86 11.32 8.54
CA ALA A 24 13.63 10.09 7.80
C ALA A 24 12.27 10.24 7.14
N GLU A 25 12.22 10.14 5.80
CA GLU A 25 10.95 10.08 5.08
C GLU A 25 10.05 9.02 5.71
N ALA A 26 8.77 9.37 5.89
CA ALA A 26 7.79 8.48 6.49
C ALA A 26 7.82 7.12 5.78
N THR A 27 7.83 6.04 6.58
CA THR A 27 7.74 4.68 6.05
C THR A 27 6.38 4.50 5.41
N VAL A 28 6.38 4.11 4.15
CA VAL A 28 5.19 3.79 3.39
C VAL A 28 4.61 2.46 3.87
N THR A 29 3.35 2.49 4.29
CA THR A 29 2.61 1.31 4.77
C THR A 29 1.61 0.78 3.75
N GLU A 30 1.09 -0.43 3.98
CA GLU A 30 -0.02 -0.99 3.19
C GLU A 30 -1.24 -0.07 3.17
N ALA A 31 -1.52 0.59 4.30
CA ALA A 31 -2.65 1.52 4.41
C ALA A 31 -2.44 2.77 3.53
N ASP A 32 -1.21 3.28 3.47
CA ASP A 32 -0.86 4.42 2.63
C ASP A 32 -0.97 4.08 1.14
N LEU A 33 -0.50 2.89 0.74
CA LEU A 33 -0.65 2.40 -0.64
C LEU A 33 -2.12 2.24 -1.02
N SER A 34 -2.91 1.56 -0.18
CA SER A 34 -4.33 1.33 -0.44
C SER A 34 -5.08 2.65 -0.55
N LYS A 35 -4.77 3.62 0.32
CA LYS A 35 -5.36 4.95 0.26
C LYS A 35 -4.97 5.68 -1.02
N SER A 36 -3.69 5.66 -1.40
CA SER A 36 -3.22 6.27 -2.66
C SER A 36 -3.94 5.67 -3.88
N MET A 37 -4.14 4.35 -3.91
CA MET A 37 -4.88 3.69 -4.99
C MET A 37 -6.35 4.11 -5.05
N GLN A 38 -7.00 4.24 -3.89
CA GLN A 38 -8.37 4.74 -3.80
C GLN A 38 -8.48 6.19 -4.26
N ASP A 39 -7.55 7.04 -3.82
CA ASP A 39 -7.49 8.46 -4.21
C ASP A 39 -7.25 8.61 -5.73
N LYS A 40 -6.57 7.64 -6.36
CA LYS A 40 -6.37 7.55 -7.82
C LYS A 40 -7.55 6.92 -8.59
N GLY A 41 -8.63 6.55 -7.90
CA GLY A 41 -9.88 6.08 -8.53
C GLY A 41 -10.16 4.58 -8.42
N MET A 42 -9.38 3.83 -7.65
CA MET A 42 -9.74 2.45 -7.30
C MET A 42 -10.91 2.43 -6.30
N GLN A 43 -12.13 2.30 -6.81
CA GLN A 43 -13.35 2.41 -6.00
C GLN A 43 -13.57 1.23 -5.04
N ASP A 44 -13.04 0.06 -5.38
CA ASP A 44 -13.11 -1.11 -4.52
C ASP A 44 -11.99 -1.07 -3.47
N LYS A 45 -12.36 -0.72 -2.25
CA LYS A 45 -11.44 -0.69 -1.11
C LYS A 45 -10.81 -2.06 -0.83
N ALA A 46 -11.56 -3.15 -0.98
CA ALA A 46 -11.03 -4.49 -0.72
C ALA A 46 -9.99 -4.89 -1.77
N LEU A 47 -10.21 -4.50 -3.04
CA LEU A 47 -9.21 -4.63 -4.09
C LEU A 47 -7.97 -3.79 -3.78
N ALA A 48 -8.14 -2.53 -3.40
CA ALA A 48 -7.02 -1.63 -3.07
C ALA A 48 -6.19 -2.16 -1.89
N ASP A 49 -6.85 -2.62 -0.82
CA ASP A 49 -6.18 -3.24 0.33
C ASP A 49 -5.42 -4.51 -0.07
N CYS A 50 -6.01 -5.36 -0.91
CA CYS A 50 -5.36 -6.59 -1.38
C CYS A 50 -4.11 -6.27 -2.21
N VAL A 51 -4.23 -5.35 -3.17
CA VAL A 51 -3.12 -4.91 -4.03
C VAL A 51 -1.98 -4.34 -3.20
N ALA A 52 -2.29 -3.45 -2.26
CA ALA A 52 -1.30 -2.86 -1.37
C ALA A 52 -0.54 -3.91 -0.55
N LYS A 53 -1.26 -4.91 -0.02
CA LYS A 53 -0.67 -6.02 0.73
C LYS A 53 0.29 -6.84 -0.13
N VAL A 54 -0.06 -7.15 -1.38
CA VAL A 54 0.82 -7.90 -2.28
C VAL A 54 2.11 -7.12 -2.56
N PHE A 55 2.04 -5.83 -2.83
CA PHE A 55 3.23 -5.01 -3.08
C PHE A 55 4.19 -4.95 -1.89
N VAL A 56 3.67 -4.79 -0.67
CA VAL A 56 4.49 -4.80 0.54
C VAL A 56 5.05 -6.19 0.81
N ALA A 57 4.26 -7.25 0.63
CA ALA A 57 4.67 -8.63 0.83
C ALA A 57 5.75 -9.11 -0.17
N GLU A 58 5.77 -8.55 -1.38
CA GLU A 58 6.81 -8.84 -2.39
C GLU A 58 8.18 -8.29 -1.99
N GLY A 59 8.25 -7.42 -0.97
CA GLY A 59 9.50 -6.86 -0.49
C GLY A 59 10.07 -5.77 -1.39
N ILE A 60 9.20 -4.99 -2.04
CA ILE A 60 9.58 -3.76 -2.76
C ILE A 60 10.19 -2.79 -1.74
N SER A 61 11.26 -2.10 -2.14
CA SER A 61 11.91 -1.09 -1.30
C SER A 61 10.96 0.07 -0.97
N GLN A 62 11.27 0.81 0.10
CA GLN A 62 10.48 1.99 0.47
C GLN A 62 10.45 3.04 -0.66
N ASP A 63 11.54 3.20 -1.40
CA ASP A 63 11.61 4.11 -2.54
C ASP A 63 10.74 3.61 -3.70
N GLY A 64 10.76 2.31 -4.00
CA GLY A 64 9.87 1.72 -5.00
C GLY A 64 8.38 1.87 -4.63
N LEU A 65 8.02 1.67 -3.36
CA LEU A 65 6.66 1.88 -2.87
C LEU A 65 6.23 3.35 -3.01
N ARG A 66 7.13 4.31 -2.75
CA ARG A 66 6.86 5.75 -2.99
C ARG A 66 6.63 6.04 -4.46
N THR A 67 7.43 5.45 -5.36
CA THR A 67 7.24 5.58 -6.81
C THR A 67 5.89 5.03 -7.27
N LEU A 68 5.43 3.90 -6.71
CA LEU A 68 4.09 3.37 -6.99
C LEU A 68 2.99 4.34 -6.52
N MET A 69 3.18 4.97 -5.35
CA MET A 69 2.25 5.95 -4.80
C MET A 69 2.25 7.29 -5.56
N SER A 70 3.37 7.76 -6.09
CA SER A 70 3.39 8.99 -6.89
C SER A 70 2.61 8.78 -8.19
N GLY A 71 2.76 7.61 -8.83
CA GLY A 71 2.10 7.31 -10.11
C GLY A 71 2.54 8.24 -11.24
N GLU A 72 3.57 9.03 -11.00
CA GLU A 72 4.18 9.91 -11.98
C GLU A 72 5.22 9.08 -12.74
N HIS A 73 4.82 8.61 -13.92
CA HIS A 73 5.75 8.00 -14.85
C HIS A 73 6.38 9.12 -15.67
N ASP A 74 7.62 9.50 -15.36
CA ASP A 74 8.39 10.40 -16.21
C ASP A 74 8.95 9.61 -17.41
N PRO A 75 8.43 9.82 -18.64
CA PRO A 75 8.90 9.12 -19.83
C PRO A 75 10.32 9.51 -20.24
N GLN A 76 10.88 10.59 -19.66
CA GLN A 76 12.25 11.04 -19.89
C GLN A 76 13.24 10.52 -18.83
N SER A 77 12.76 9.76 -17.84
CA SER A 77 13.60 9.14 -16.82
C SER A 77 14.57 8.13 -17.46
N PRO A 78 15.85 8.08 -17.02
CA PRO A 78 16.78 7.04 -17.43
C PRO A 78 16.30 5.62 -17.08
N ASP A 79 15.36 5.50 -16.14
CA ASP A 79 14.78 4.24 -15.66
C ASP A 79 13.32 4.07 -16.10
N ALA A 80 12.89 4.71 -17.20
CA ALA A 80 11.53 4.59 -17.71
C ALA A 80 11.11 3.13 -17.95
N GLU A 81 12.03 2.25 -18.40
CA GLU A 81 11.76 0.82 -18.57
C GLU A 81 11.41 0.07 -17.27
N ASN A 82 11.78 0.65 -16.13
CA ASN A 82 11.57 0.16 -14.77
C ASN A 82 10.62 1.07 -13.98
N PHE A 83 9.83 1.91 -14.67
CA PHE A 83 8.90 2.84 -14.04
C PHE A 83 9.55 3.86 -13.09
N GLY A 84 10.83 4.20 -13.31
CA GLY A 84 11.58 5.08 -12.41
C GLY A 84 12.03 4.39 -11.11
N MET A 85 12.02 3.06 -11.07
CA MET A 85 12.49 2.26 -9.94
C MET A 85 13.80 1.55 -10.25
N SER A 86 14.44 1.01 -9.21
CA SER A 86 15.54 0.06 -9.37
C SER A 86 15.06 -1.18 -10.15
N LYS A 87 15.99 -1.84 -10.84
CA LYS A 87 15.69 -3.09 -11.55
C LYS A 87 15.07 -4.15 -10.64
N GLU A 88 15.57 -4.29 -9.42
CA GLU A 88 15.06 -5.25 -8.43
C GLU A 88 13.61 -4.93 -8.03
N ASP A 89 13.31 -3.67 -7.75
CA ASP A 89 11.96 -3.24 -7.38
C ASP A 89 10.98 -3.35 -8.55
N ALA A 90 11.43 -3.08 -9.77
CA ALA A 90 10.63 -3.29 -10.96
C ALA A 90 10.34 -4.78 -11.19
N ASP A 91 11.32 -5.66 -11.01
CA ASP A 91 11.13 -7.11 -11.15
C ASP A 91 10.16 -7.65 -10.08
N LYS A 92 10.28 -7.20 -8.83
CA LYS A 92 9.30 -7.48 -7.76
C LYS A 92 7.92 -6.92 -8.09
N THR A 93 7.82 -5.69 -8.55
CA THR A 93 6.55 -5.08 -8.94
C THR A 93 5.85 -5.90 -10.03
N ARG A 94 6.58 -6.39 -11.03
CA ARG A 94 6.03 -7.28 -12.07
C ARG A 94 5.55 -8.61 -11.48
N ALA A 95 6.30 -9.20 -10.55
CA ALA A 95 5.89 -10.42 -9.85
C ALA A 95 4.63 -10.22 -9.00
N ALA A 96 4.56 -9.11 -8.26
CA ALA A 96 3.41 -8.69 -7.48
C ALA A 96 2.16 -8.50 -8.37
N GLN A 97 2.29 -7.88 -9.54
CA GLN A 97 1.18 -7.74 -10.49
C GLN A 97 0.61 -9.09 -10.93
N GLY A 98 1.47 -10.10 -11.15
CA GLY A 98 1.02 -11.47 -11.44
C GLY A 98 0.18 -12.06 -10.29
N LYS A 99 0.61 -11.88 -9.05
CA LYS A 99 -0.10 -12.34 -7.85
C LYS A 99 -1.41 -11.57 -7.62
N ILE A 100 -1.42 -10.26 -7.86
CA ILE A 100 -2.62 -9.41 -7.76
C ILE A 100 -3.75 -9.94 -8.64
N VAL A 101 -3.44 -10.32 -9.89
CA VAL A 101 -4.44 -10.85 -10.81
C VAL A 101 -5.03 -12.16 -10.28
N THR A 102 -4.23 -13.01 -9.62
CA THR A 102 -4.69 -14.29 -9.08
C THR A 102 -5.36 -14.20 -7.71
N GLU A 103 -4.91 -13.28 -6.86
CA GLU A 103 -5.29 -13.20 -5.44
C GLU A 103 -6.33 -12.10 -5.15
N CYS A 104 -6.30 -11.01 -5.92
CA CYS A 104 -7.10 -9.82 -5.64
C CYS A 104 -8.23 -9.61 -6.64
N VAL A 105 -8.02 -9.94 -7.92
CA VAL A 105 -9.08 -9.88 -8.92
C VAL A 105 -9.88 -11.18 -8.88
N LYS A 106 -11.06 -11.15 -8.26
CA LYS A 106 -12.06 -12.22 -8.47
C LYS A 106 -12.48 -12.18 -9.94
N LEU A 107 -11.93 -13.07 -10.75
CA LEU A 107 -12.55 -13.41 -12.03
C LEU A 107 -13.97 -13.92 -11.71
N PRO A 108 -15.04 -13.36 -12.30
CA PRO A 108 -16.36 -13.97 -12.19
C PRO A 108 -16.24 -15.39 -12.73
N SER A 109 -16.47 -16.37 -11.86
CA SER A 109 -16.58 -17.78 -12.21
C SER A 109 -17.94 -18.04 -12.83
#